data_AF-A0A5Q4H0U9-F1
#
_entry.id   AF-A0A5Q4H0U9-F1
#
_cell.length_a   1.000
_cell.length_b   1.000
_cell.length_c   1.000
_cell.angle_alpha   90.00
_cell.angle_beta   90.00
_cell.angle_gamma   90.00
#
_symmetry.space_group_name_H-M   'P 1'
#
loop_
_entity.id
_entity.type
_entity.pdbx_description
1 polymer ?
#
loop_
_entity_poly.entity_id
_entity_poly.type
_entity_poly.pdbx_seq_one_letter_code
_entity_poly.pdbx_strand_id
1 'polypeptide(L)'
;MTDLAPLPPDIVQGYIAIDGRAVVRVRATEIRVVLAVTGEGPTAQECQKVVDLTIARLKATWAKIGIAPEKIVVDFIAFDYWSRDLDEVKVAVRAQALQAAKSKADVLLGTIFEHRPPAINLQEQTVVHYPHSLYHSFSNAYEESVAPSFRRDIPFIRLPRPRNTYYRGLVGDSDVQPRELPMSPEISVVSTVRLYFQSPAAKPAVEIKNLGSGRLNP
;
A
#
# COMPACT_ATOMS: atom_id res chain seq x y z
N MET A 1 -5.07 2.77 -17.51
CA MET A 1 -5.82 3.88 -16.89
C MET A 1 -7.15 3.92 -17.59
N THR A 2 -8.17 3.32 -16.98
CA THR A 2 -9.54 3.42 -17.50
C THR A 2 -10.04 4.78 -17.06
N ASP A 3 -10.18 5.69 -18.01
CA ASP A 3 -10.79 7.00 -17.78
C ASP A 3 -12.18 6.75 -17.19
N LEU A 4 -12.41 7.27 -15.98
CA LEU A 4 -13.74 7.24 -15.38
C LEU A 4 -14.64 8.08 -16.28
N ALA A 5 -15.65 7.46 -16.89
CA ALA A 5 -16.63 8.17 -17.68
C ALA A 5 -17.20 9.35 -16.86
N PRO A 6 -17.32 10.56 -17.45
CA PRO A 6 -17.83 11.72 -16.73
C PRO A 6 -19.22 11.40 -16.19
N LEU A 7 -19.41 11.64 -14.89
CA LEU A 7 -20.69 11.41 -14.24
C LEU A 7 -21.79 12.28 -14.89
N PRO A 8 -23.01 11.76 -15.04
CA PRO A 8 -24.10 12.51 -15.65
C PRO A 8 -24.46 13.76 -14.79
N PRO A 9 -24.92 14.86 -15.41
CA PRO A 9 -25.02 16.19 -14.78
C PRO A 9 -25.95 16.25 -13.57
N ASP A 10 -26.94 15.37 -13.50
CA ASP A 10 -27.87 15.20 -12.38
C ASP A 10 -27.17 14.66 -11.12
N ILE A 11 -26.17 13.78 -11.27
CA ILE A 11 -25.31 13.31 -10.17
C ILE A 11 -24.31 14.41 -9.77
N VAL A 12 -23.80 15.18 -10.73
CA VAL A 12 -22.91 16.33 -10.47
C VAL A 12 -23.64 17.46 -9.72
N GLN A 13 -24.98 17.55 -9.84
CA GLN A 13 -25.79 18.57 -9.17
C GLN A 13 -26.24 18.22 -7.74
N GLY A 14 -26.09 16.97 -7.28
CA GLY A 14 -26.66 16.51 -6.01
C GLY A 14 -25.81 16.80 -4.76
N TYR A 15 -24.48 16.81 -4.88
CA TYR A 15 -23.58 16.92 -3.73
C TYR A 15 -22.24 17.58 -4.09
N ILE A 16 -21.60 18.17 -3.08
CA ILE A 16 -20.24 18.70 -3.17
C ILE A 16 -19.31 17.70 -2.47
N ALA A 17 -18.27 17.22 -3.15
CA ALA A 17 -17.28 16.31 -2.58
C ALA A 17 -15.96 17.05 -2.31
N ILE A 18 -15.40 16.90 -1.11
CA ILE A 18 -14.13 17.50 -0.72
C ILE A 18 -13.20 16.42 -0.19
N ASP A 19 -12.01 16.33 -0.79
CA ASP A 19 -11.01 15.32 -0.47
C ASP A 19 -9.88 15.90 0.39
N GLY A 20 -9.59 15.22 1.49
CA GLY A 20 -8.36 15.39 2.26
C GLY A 20 -7.49 14.15 2.13
N ARG A 21 -6.23 14.32 1.78
CA ARG A 21 -5.28 13.22 1.62
C ARG A 21 -4.02 13.46 2.44
N ALA A 22 -3.67 12.47 3.28
CA ALA A 22 -2.47 12.49 4.09
C ALA A 22 -1.59 11.28 3.80
N VAL A 23 -0.27 11.49 3.84
CA VAL A 23 0.75 10.46 3.65
C VAL A 23 1.68 10.50 4.84
N VAL A 24 1.86 9.36 5.50
CA VAL A 24 2.90 9.17 6.52
C VAL A 24 3.77 8.00 6.13
N ARG A 25 5.07 8.14 6.38
CA ARG A 25 6.04 7.07 6.19
C ARG A 25 6.48 6.51 7.53
N VAL A 26 6.64 5.20 7.56
CA VAL A 26 7.05 4.46 8.75
C VAL A 26 8.25 3.61 8.38
N ARG A 27 9.27 3.64 9.23
CA ARG A 27 10.41 2.73 9.10
C ARG A 27 9.95 1.31 9.37
N ALA A 28 10.40 0.37 8.54
CA ALA A 28 10.21 -1.05 8.83
C ALA A 28 10.99 -1.40 10.10
N THR A 29 10.29 -1.98 11.08
CA THR A 29 10.90 -2.44 12.33
C THR A 29 11.31 -3.91 12.23
N GLU A 30 10.77 -4.64 11.26
CA GLU A 30 11.03 -6.06 11.03
C GLU A 30 11.14 -6.35 9.52
N ILE A 31 12.01 -7.30 9.16
CA ILE A 31 12.13 -7.85 7.81
C ILE A 31 11.75 -9.33 7.90
N ARG A 32 10.78 -9.76 7.08
CA ARG A 32 10.45 -11.18 6.92
C ARG A 32 11.03 -11.69 5.61
N VAL A 33 12.08 -12.50 5.71
CA VAL A 33 12.69 -13.17 4.55
C VAL A 33 12.01 -14.52 4.35
N VAL A 34 11.53 -14.77 3.14
CA VAL A 34 10.89 -16.03 2.76
C VAL A 34 11.76 -16.73 1.75
N LEU A 35 12.00 -18.01 2.02
CA LEU A 35 12.83 -18.88 1.20
C LEU A 35 12.06 -20.16 0.95
N ALA A 36 11.99 -20.58 -0.30
CA ALA A 36 11.48 -21.89 -0.66
C ALA A 36 12.65 -22.89 -0.59
N VAL A 37 12.44 -24.00 0.13
CA VAL A 37 13.39 -25.12 0.17
C VAL A 37 12.77 -26.26 -0.62
N THR A 38 13.43 -26.64 -1.72
CA THR A 38 13.05 -27.79 -2.54
C THR A 38 14.09 -28.88 -2.39
N GLY A 39 13.66 -30.14 -2.50
CA GLY A 39 14.52 -31.31 -2.45
C GLY A 39 14.14 -32.27 -3.57
N GLU A 40 15.14 -32.84 -4.22
CA GLU A 40 14.98 -33.83 -5.29
C GLU A 40 15.30 -35.23 -4.75
N GLY A 41 14.55 -36.22 -5.23
CA GLY A 41 14.70 -37.61 -4.85
C GLY A 41 13.84 -38.52 -5.73
N PRO A 42 14.18 -39.82 -5.83
CA PRO A 42 13.44 -40.80 -6.63
C PRO A 42 12.04 -41.10 -6.07
N THR A 43 11.79 -40.77 -4.79
CA THR A 43 10.48 -40.91 -4.15
C THR A 43 10.11 -39.63 -3.40
N ALA A 44 8.82 -39.36 -3.24
CA ALA A 44 8.34 -38.21 -2.45
C ALA A 44 8.88 -38.23 -1.01
N GLN A 45 9.04 -39.42 -0.42
CA GLN A 45 9.58 -39.58 0.92
C GLN A 45 11.07 -39.19 0.99
N GLU A 46 11.84 -39.46 -0.07
CA GLU A 46 13.23 -39.02 -0.17
C GLU A 46 13.34 -37.52 -0.41
N CYS A 47 12.47 -36.94 -1.25
CA CYS A 47 12.37 -35.48 -1.40
C CYS A 47 12.11 -34.80 -0.05
N GLN A 48 11.16 -35.31 0.74
CA GLN A 48 10.83 -34.75 2.06
C GLN A 48 12.02 -34.83 3.02
N LYS A 49 12.72 -35.98 3.06
CA LYS A 49 13.93 -36.13 3.90
C LYS A 49 15.01 -35.10 3.54
N VAL A 50 15.21 -34.83 2.25
CA VAL A 50 16.18 -33.82 1.77
C VAL A 50 15.75 -32.41 2.19
N VAL A 51 14.47 -32.08 2.06
CA VAL A 51 13.91 -30.79 2.50
C VAL A 51 14.08 -30.61 4.01
N ASP A 52 13.69 -31.60 4.81
CA ASP A 52 13.77 -31.53 6.28
C ASP A 52 15.22 -31.35 6.76
N LEU A 53 16.16 -32.09 6.17
CA LEU A 53 17.60 -31.94 6.45
C LEU A 53 18.10 -30.55 6.10
N THR A 54 17.66 -29.98 4.99
CA THR A 54 18.06 -28.65 4.54
C THR A 54 17.50 -27.58 5.45
N ILE A 55 16.23 -27.68 5.85
CA ILE A 55 15.60 -26.79 6.83
C ILE A 55 16.33 -26.85 8.17
N ALA A 56 16.68 -28.05 8.65
CA ALA A 56 17.42 -28.22 9.91
C ALA A 56 18.80 -27.54 9.84
N ARG A 57 19.53 -27.70 8.72
CA ARG A 57 20.83 -27.02 8.50
C ARG A 57 20.70 -25.51 8.43
N LEU A 58 19.67 -25.00 7.76
CA LEU A 58 19.40 -23.56 7.68
C LEU A 58 19.11 -22.98 9.07
N LYS A 59 18.23 -23.62 9.86
CA LYS A 59 17.94 -23.23 11.24
C LYS A 59 19.21 -23.15 12.10
N ALA A 60 20.06 -24.18 12.03
CA ALA A 60 21.31 -24.21 12.77
C ALA A 60 22.28 -23.10 12.32
N THR A 61 22.31 -22.79 11.02
CA THR A 61 23.16 -21.72 10.48
C THR A 61 22.66 -20.34 10.88
N TRP A 62 21.34 -20.13 10.83
CA TRP A 62 20.71 -18.87 11.24
C TRP A 62 20.83 -18.59 12.74
N ALA A 63 20.75 -19.62 13.58
CA ALA A 63 21.03 -19.49 15.01
C ALA A 63 22.48 -18.99 15.25
N LYS A 64 23.47 -19.45 14.47
CA LYS A 64 24.86 -19.02 14.61
C LYS A 64 25.10 -17.55 14.24
N ILE A 65 24.29 -16.99 13.34
CA ILE A 65 24.34 -15.55 12.99
C ILE A 65 23.46 -14.69 13.90
N GLY A 66 22.90 -15.27 14.97
CA GLY A 66 22.15 -14.55 16.00
C GLY A 66 20.65 -14.39 15.74
N ILE A 67 20.07 -15.11 14.78
CA ILE A 67 18.61 -15.13 14.59
C ILE A 67 17.99 -16.05 15.63
N ALA A 68 17.13 -15.50 16.48
CA ALA A 68 16.44 -16.26 17.53
C ALA A 68 15.53 -17.36 16.91
N PRO A 69 15.50 -18.59 17.46
CA PRO A 69 14.73 -19.71 16.90
C PRO A 69 13.23 -19.41 16.72
N GLU A 70 12.62 -18.68 17.65
CA GLU A 70 11.22 -18.26 17.59
C GLU A 70 10.91 -17.27 16.44
N LYS A 71 11.94 -16.71 15.80
CA LYS A 71 11.81 -15.87 14.59
C LYS A 71 11.90 -16.67 13.30
N ILE A 72 12.24 -17.95 13.36
CA ILE A 72 12.35 -18.84 12.20
C ILE A 72 11.07 -19.68 12.08
N VAL A 73 10.11 -19.17 11.32
CA VAL A 73 8.84 -19.84 11.04
C VAL A 73 8.98 -20.65 9.75
N VAL A 74 8.58 -21.91 9.78
CA VAL A 74 8.49 -22.76 8.58
C VAL A 74 7.01 -22.79 8.18
N ASP A 75 6.65 -22.02 7.17
CA ASP A 75 5.29 -21.93 6.65
C ASP A 75 5.32 -21.54 5.16
N PHE A 76 4.20 -21.73 4.47
CA PHE A 76 4.06 -21.57 3.03
C PHE A 76 3.54 -20.18 2.67
N ILE A 77 4.33 -19.12 2.85
CA ILE A 77 3.85 -17.74 2.60
C ILE A 77 4.96 -16.84 2.07
N ALA A 78 4.62 -15.99 1.09
CA ALA A 78 5.46 -15.04 0.37
C ALA A 78 6.13 -13.93 1.22
N PHE A 79 7.16 -13.29 0.64
CA PHE A 79 7.96 -12.23 1.25
C PHE A 79 7.14 -10.95 1.49
N ASP A 80 7.11 -10.45 2.73
CA ASP A 80 6.37 -9.24 3.10
C ASP A 80 7.13 -8.38 4.13
N TYR A 81 6.94 -7.06 4.06
CA TYR A 81 7.43 -6.11 5.06
C TYR A 81 6.36 -5.89 6.14
N TRP A 82 6.76 -5.75 7.40
CA TRP A 82 5.82 -5.52 8.51
C TRP A 82 6.32 -4.41 9.45
N SER A 83 5.37 -3.74 10.11
CA SER A 83 5.63 -2.86 11.25
C SER A 83 4.57 -3.07 12.32
N ARG A 84 4.98 -3.10 13.60
CA ARG A 84 4.04 -3.24 14.73
C ARG A 84 3.17 -2.00 14.92
N ASP A 85 3.69 -0.83 14.55
CA ASP A 85 3.04 0.46 14.76
C ASP A 85 2.06 0.82 13.63
N LEU A 86 1.88 -0.10 12.66
CA LEU A 86 1.16 0.18 11.43
C LEU A 86 -0.31 0.54 11.68
N ASP A 87 -0.94 -0.09 12.67
CA ASP A 87 -2.35 0.17 12.99
C ASP A 87 -2.56 1.52 13.69
N GLU A 88 -1.67 1.89 14.61
CA GLU A 88 -1.66 3.22 15.23
C GLU A 88 -1.43 4.30 14.18
N VAL A 89 -0.48 4.06 13.25
CA VAL A 89 -0.20 4.99 12.16
C VAL A 89 -1.40 5.14 11.24
N LYS A 90 -2.12 4.06 10.88
CA LYS A 90 -3.34 4.16 10.05
C LYS A 90 -4.38 5.09 10.69
N VAL A 91 -4.56 5.02 12.01
CA VAL A 91 -5.48 5.90 12.74
C VAL A 91 -4.99 7.35 12.70
N ALA A 92 -3.70 7.57 12.92
CA ALA A 92 -3.11 8.91 12.90
C ALA A 92 -3.18 9.56 11.50
N VAL A 93 -2.82 8.83 10.43
CA VAL A 93 -2.90 9.34 9.05
C VAL A 93 -4.34 9.69 8.68
N ARG A 94 -5.30 8.85 9.09
CA ARG A 94 -6.71 9.11 8.86
C ARG A 94 -7.19 10.38 9.55
N ALA A 95 -6.80 10.60 10.80
CA ALA A 95 -7.12 11.82 11.53
C ALA A 95 -6.55 13.07 10.81
N GLN A 96 -5.33 12.98 10.29
CA GLN A 96 -4.71 14.05 9.50
C GLN A 96 -5.46 14.30 8.18
N ALA A 97 -5.84 13.24 7.46
CA ALA A 97 -6.60 13.33 6.22
C ALA A 97 -7.99 13.96 6.45
N LEU A 98 -8.68 13.56 7.54
CA LEU A 98 -9.94 14.17 7.94
C LEU A 98 -9.79 15.65 8.29
N GLN A 99 -8.73 16.02 9.01
CA GLN A 99 -8.47 17.41 9.35
C GLN A 99 -8.16 18.25 8.11
N ALA A 100 -7.42 17.70 7.14
CA ALA A 100 -7.17 18.36 5.86
C ALA A 100 -8.48 18.55 5.07
N ALA A 101 -9.35 17.54 5.01
CA ALA A 101 -10.65 17.62 4.35
C ALA A 101 -11.55 18.68 5.01
N LYS A 102 -11.60 18.72 6.35
CA LYS A 102 -12.34 19.73 7.11
C LYS A 102 -11.82 21.13 6.84
N SER A 103 -10.50 21.32 6.91
CA SER A 103 -9.87 22.63 6.68
C SER A 103 -10.14 23.15 5.27
N LYS A 104 -10.08 22.28 4.25
CA LYS A 104 -10.49 22.62 2.88
C LYS A 104 -11.98 22.95 2.79
N ALA A 105 -12.83 22.17 3.45
CA ALA A 105 -14.26 22.43 3.47
C ALA A 105 -14.59 23.75 4.14
N ASP A 106 -13.88 24.14 5.20
CA ASP A 106 -14.07 25.42 5.87
C ASP A 106 -13.67 26.58 4.95
N VAL A 107 -12.54 26.45 4.24
CA VAL A 107 -12.10 27.47 3.28
C VAL A 107 -13.05 27.56 2.08
N LEU A 108 -13.39 26.43 1.46
CA LEU A 108 -14.19 26.41 0.23
C LEU A 108 -15.67 26.71 0.50
N LEU A 109 -16.27 26.09 1.51
CA LEU A 109 -17.70 26.23 1.76
C LEU A 109 -18.02 27.46 2.63
N GLY A 110 -17.12 27.81 3.56
CA GLY A 110 -17.30 28.97 4.43
C GLY A 110 -17.11 30.31 3.74
N THR A 111 -16.41 30.35 2.60
CA THR A 111 -16.25 31.57 1.79
C THR A 111 -17.30 31.71 0.69
N ILE A 112 -17.77 30.59 0.13
CA ILE A 112 -18.68 30.59 -1.03
C ILE A 112 -20.15 30.63 -0.62
N PHE A 113 -20.52 30.03 0.51
CA PHE A 113 -21.92 29.93 0.93
C PHE A 113 -22.18 30.71 2.23
N GLU A 114 -23.30 31.44 2.28
CA GLU A 114 -23.75 32.16 3.49
C GLU A 114 -23.99 31.21 4.67
N HIS A 115 -24.46 30.00 4.36
CA HIS A 115 -24.65 28.92 5.33
C HIS A 115 -23.95 27.66 4.83
N ARG A 116 -23.14 27.06 5.69
CA ARG A 116 -22.42 25.83 5.37
C ARG A 116 -23.42 24.72 5.04
N PRO A 117 -23.32 24.09 3.86
CA PRO A 117 -24.19 22.97 3.54
C PRO A 117 -23.96 21.79 4.51
N PRO A 118 -24.99 21.01 4.85
CA PRO A 118 -24.86 19.89 5.77
C PRO A 118 -24.04 18.76 5.15
N ALA A 119 -23.22 18.10 5.97
CA ALA A 119 -22.51 16.89 5.55
C ALA A 119 -23.50 15.71 5.49
N ILE A 120 -23.57 15.03 4.35
CA ILE A 120 -24.47 13.90 4.10
C ILE A 120 -23.75 12.58 4.36
N ASN A 121 -22.48 12.49 3.95
CA ASN A 121 -21.74 11.24 4.01
C ASN A 121 -20.23 11.48 4.16
N LEU A 122 -19.54 10.47 4.69
CA LEU A 122 -18.10 10.44 4.86
C LEU A 122 -17.60 9.08 4.35
N GLN A 123 -16.64 9.14 3.43
CA GLN A 123 -15.97 7.94 2.92
C GLN A 123 -14.49 7.99 3.26
N GLU A 124 -13.98 6.87 3.78
CA GLU A 124 -12.58 6.72 4.15
C GLU A 124 -11.95 5.59 3.34
N GLN A 125 -10.74 5.82 2.85
CA GLN A 125 -9.92 4.80 2.25
C GLN A 125 -8.49 4.94 2.75
N THR A 126 -7.93 3.87 3.31
CA THR A 126 -6.53 3.83 3.75
C THR A 126 -5.82 2.69 3.05
N VAL A 127 -4.70 3.00 2.40
CA VAL A 127 -3.90 2.06 1.61
C VAL A 127 -2.46 2.06 2.15
N VAL A 128 -1.89 0.87 2.27
CA VAL A 128 -0.51 0.68 2.72
C VAL A 128 0.32 0.29 1.50
N HIS A 129 1.36 1.06 1.22
CA HIS A 129 2.31 0.82 0.15
C HIS A 129 3.64 0.36 0.73
N TYR A 130 4.02 -0.88 0.42
CA TYR A 130 5.29 -1.44 0.84
C TYR A 130 6.46 -0.97 -0.04
N PRO A 131 7.71 -1.00 0.46
CA PRO A 131 8.87 -0.51 -0.28
C PRO A 131 8.99 -1.07 -1.70
N HIS A 132 8.75 -2.37 -1.90
CA HIS A 132 8.86 -2.98 -3.24
C HIS A 132 7.91 -2.35 -4.28
N SER A 133 6.81 -1.72 -3.85
CA SER A 133 5.87 -1.03 -4.73
C SER A 133 6.29 0.41 -5.06
N LEU A 134 7.23 0.96 -4.28
CA LEU A 134 7.70 2.35 -4.36
C LEU A 134 9.09 2.47 -4.97
N TYR A 135 9.88 1.40 -4.94
CA TYR A 135 11.25 1.34 -5.42
C TYR A 135 11.34 0.43 -6.64
N HIS A 136 11.94 0.93 -7.72
CA HIS A 136 12.23 0.14 -8.91
C HIS A 136 13.72 -0.12 -9.02
N SER A 137 14.09 -1.40 -9.11
CA SER A 137 15.45 -1.84 -9.41
C SER A 137 15.57 -2.12 -10.89
N PHE A 138 16.56 -1.50 -11.54
CA PHE A 138 16.89 -1.81 -12.93
C PHE A 138 18.00 -2.87 -12.94
N SER A 139 17.79 -3.97 -13.65
CA SER A 139 18.88 -4.83 -14.07
C SER A 139 19.58 -4.15 -15.25
N ASN A 140 20.86 -3.83 -15.10
CA ASN A 140 21.66 -3.42 -16.25
C ASN A 140 21.80 -4.62 -17.20
N ALA A 141 21.63 -4.41 -18.50
CA ALA A 141 21.60 -5.46 -19.54
C ALA A 141 22.87 -6.33 -19.66
N TYR A 142 23.91 -6.04 -18.87
CA TYR A 142 25.12 -6.85 -18.77
C TYR A 142 25.17 -7.48 -17.37
N GLU A 143 24.28 -8.45 -17.15
CA GLU A 143 24.40 -9.41 -16.06
C GLU A 143 25.62 -10.32 -16.33
N GLU A 144 26.14 -10.94 -15.28
CA GLU A 144 27.34 -11.77 -15.29
C GLU A 144 27.31 -12.75 -16.48
N SER A 145 28.12 -12.47 -17.49
CA SER A 145 28.22 -13.29 -18.69
C SER A 145 29.69 -13.47 -19.02
N VAL A 146 30.09 -14.73 -19.10
CA VAL A 146 31.39 -15.12 -19.64
C VAL A 146 31.25 -15.02 -21.15
N ALA A 147 31.78 -13.94 -21.73
CA ALA A 147 31.85 -13.80 -23.17
C ALA A 147 33.13 -14.49 -23.67
N PRO A 148 33.05 -15.39 -24.66
CA PRO A 148 34.25 -15.94 -25.28
C PRO A 148 35.04 -14.80 -25.94
N SER A 149 36.31 -14.66 -25.56
CA SER A 149 37.24 -13.74 -26.18
C SER A 149 37.62 -14.22 -27.58
N PHE A 150 37.93 -13.30 -28.50
CA PHE A 150 38.49 -13.63 -29.82
C PHE A 150 39.81 -14.42 -29.73
N ARG A 151 40.53 -14.32 -28.60
CA ARG A 151 41.64 -15.21 -28.24
C ARG A 151 41.14 -16.23 -27.21
N ARG A 152 41.21 -17.52 -27.55
CA ARG A 152 40.71 -18.64 -26.71
C ARG A 152 41.38 -18.74 -25.33
N ASP A 153 42.50 -18.06 -25.15
CA ASP A 153 43.40 -18.26 -24.01
C ASP A 153 43.19 -17.22 -22.90
N ILE A 154 42.28 -16.25 -23.09
CA ILE A 154 42.02 -15.18 -22.11
C ILE A 154 40.50 -15.11 -21.85
N PRO A 155 40.00 -15.55 -20.68
CA PRO A 155 38.61 -15.37 -20.33
C PRO A 155 38.32 -13.88 -20.06
N PHE A 156 37.29 -13.33 -20.71
CA PHE A 156 36.81 -11.98 -20.43
C PHE A 156 35.71 -12.05 -19.38
N ILE A 157 36.04 -11.75 -18.13
CA ILE A 157 35.10 -11.73 -17.01
C ILE A 157 34.59 -10.31 -16.86
N ARG A 158 33.30 -10.08 -17.13
CA ARG A 158 32.65 -8.79 -16.86
C ARG A 158 32.41 -8.67 -15.36
N LEU A 159 32.99 -7.64 -14.75
CA LEU A 159 32.85 -7.38 -13.31
C LEU A 159 31.38 -7.12 -12.95
N PRO A 160 30.93 -7.60 -11.77
CA PRO A 160 29.59 -7.34 -11.29
C PRO A 160 29.39 -5.83 -11.12
N ARG A 161 28.40 -5.29 -11.84
CA ARG A 161 27.97 -3.90 -11.69
C ARG A 161 26.87 -3.86 -10.61
N PRO A 162 26.94 -2.92 -9.65
CA PRO A 162 25.89 -2.79 -8.65
C PRO A 162 24.53 -2.51 -9.31
N ARG A 163 23.47 -3.17 -8.81
CA ARG A 163 22.10 -2.87 -9.21
C ARG A 163 21.73 -1.50 -8.64
N ASN A 164 21.24 -0.62 -9.51
CA ASN A 164 20.74 0.68 -9.08
C ASN A 164 19.24 0.56 -8.77
N THR A 165 18.86 0.91 -7.54
CA THR A 165 17.48 0.97 -7.08
C THR A 165 17.09 2.43 -6.89
N TYR A 166 16.05 2.88 -7.57
CA TYR A 166 15.57 4.27 -7.49
C TYR A 166 14.19 4.32 -6.84
N TYR A 167 13.97 5.31 -5.99
CA TYR A 167 12.64 5.65 -5.49
C TYR A 167 11.82 6.26 -6.62
N ARG A 168 10.70 5.62 -6.97
CA ARG A 168 9.75 6.13 -7.98
C ARG A 168 8.62 6.97 -7.35
N GLY A 169 8.41 6.80 -6.05
CA GLY A 169 7.47 7.58 -5.26
C GLY A 169 5.99 7.29 -5.52
N LEU A 170 5.16 7.88 -4.67
CA LEU A 170 3.72 7.94 -4.86
C LEU A 170 3.42 9.16 -5.74
N VAL A 171 2.97 8.92 -6.97
CA VAL A 171 2.53 9.98 -7.86
C VAL A 171 1.12 10.38 -7.43
N GLY A 172 1.02 11.35 -6.53
CA GLY A 172 -0.27 11.89 -6.10
C GLY A 172 -0.11 13.12 -5.24
N ASP A 173 -0.80 14.19 -5.64
CA ASP A 173 -0.97 15.38 -4.79
C ASP A 173 -1.60 14.94 -3.46
N SER A 174 -0.88 15.19 -2.39
CA SER A 174 -1.33 14.95 -1.02
C SER A 174 -1.17 16.24 -0.24
N ASP A 175 -2.18 16.52 0.59
CA ASP A 175 -2.28 17.76 1.36
C ASP A 175 -1.29 17.79 2.52
N VAL A 176 -1.03 16.62 3.07
CA VAL A 176 -0.05 16.42 4.13
C VAL A 176 0.98 15.41 3.64
N GLN A 177 2.22 15.88 3.49
CA GLN A 177 3.35 15.08 3.04
C GLN A 177 4.48 15.04 4.08
N PRO A 178 5.23 13.93 4.15
CA PRO A 178 6.49 13.89 4.88
C PRO A 178 7.48 14.89 4.26
N ARG A 179 8.12 15.71 5.10
CA ARG A 179 9.09 16.73 4.66
C ARG A 179 10.39 16.13 4.13
N GLU A 180 10.72 14.92 4.57
CA GLU A 180 11.98 14.27 4.23
C GLU A 180 11.82 13.34 3.03
N LEU A 181 12.85 13.26 2.19
CA LEU A 181 12.94 12.25 1.14
C LEU A 181 13.29 10.89 1.77
N PRO A 182 12.68 9.79 1.32
CA PRO A 182 12.96 8.49 1.90
C PRO A 182 14.34 8.03 1.40
N MET A 183 15.32 8.07 2.29
CA MET A 183 16.70 7.61 2.03
C MET A 183 16.87 6.11 2.34
N SER A 184 15.80 5.46 2.81
CA SER A 184 15.75 4.03 3.14
C SER A 184 14.40 3.42 2.72
N PRO A 185 14.31 2.10 2.52
CA PRO A 185 13.04 1.43 2.23
C PRO A 185 12.07 1.60 3.41
N GLU A 186 11.00 2.35 3.17
CA GLU A 186 9.98 2.69 4.17
C GLU A 186 8.59 2.28 3.69
N ILE A 187 7.71 1.96 4.63
CA ILE A 187 6.31 1.68 4.37
C ILE A 187 5.57 3.01 4.32
N SER A 188 4.86 3.29 3.23
CA SER A 188 4.04 4.50 3.10
C SER A 188 2.58 4.16 3.37
N VAL A 189 1.98 4.83 4.35
CA VAL A 189 0.54 4.75 4.65
C VAL A 189 -0.13 5.98 4.07
N VAL A 190 -1.07 5.76 3.16
CA VAL A 190 -1.83 6.82 2.49
C VAL A 190 -3.27 6.71 2.95
N SER A 191 -3.81 7.79 3.50
CA SER A 191 -5.23 7.88 3.83
C SER A 191 -5.89 9.00 3.04
N THR A 192 -7.03 8.69 2.46
CA THR A 192 -7.90 9.63 1.75
C THR A 192 -9.25 9.64 2.43
N VAL A 193 -9.72 10.82 2.83
CA VAL A 193 -11.03 11.04 3.40
C VAL A 193 -11.80 11.97 2.48
N ARG A 194 -12.97 11.52 2.03
CA ARG A 194 -13.88 12.28 1.17
C ARG A 194 -15.12 12.64 1.96
N LEU A 195 -15.38 13.94 2.07
CA LEU A 195 -16.57 14.49 2.70
C LEU A 195 -17.58 14.87 1.63
N TYR A 196 -18.81 14.42 1.80
CA TYR A 196 -19.93 14.75 0.92
C TYR A 196 -20.86 15.73 1.61
N PHE A 197 -21.11 16.86 0.96
CA PHE A 197 -22.02 17.90 1.42
C PHE A 197 -23.22 18.01 0.49
N GLN A 198 -24.37 18.40 1.02
CA GLN A 198 -25.55 18.65 0.20
C GLN A 198 -25.30 19.82 -0.74
N SER A 199 -25.61 19.66 -2.02
CA SER A 199 -25.61 20.79 -2.96
C SER A 199 -26.80 21.71 -2.64
N PRO A 200 -26.61 23.04 -2.57
CA PRO A 200 -27.74 23.97 -2.43
C PRO A 200 -28.74 23.93 -3.60
N ALA A 201 -28.33 23.37 -4.74
CA ALA A 201 -29.19 23.15 -5.90
C ALA A 201 -29.97 21.82 -5.84
N ALA A 202 -29.69 20.95 -4.86
CA ALA A 202 -30.38 19.68 -4.72
C ALA A 202 -31.83 19.90 -4.25
N LYS A 203 -32.81 19.46 -5.05
CA LYS A 203 -34.20 19.39 -4.60
C LYS A 203 -34.27 18.48 -3.37
N PRO A 204 -34.98 18.85 -2.30
CA PRO A 204 -35.11 18.01 -1.13
C PRO A 204 -35.69 16.65 -1.55
N ALA A 205 -35.01 15.57 -1.14
CA ALA A 205 -35.54 14.23 -1.33
C ALA A 205 -36.93 14.18 -0.70
N VAL A 206 -37.93 13.78 -1.49
CA VAL A 206 -39.32 13.66 -1.05
C VAL A 206 -39.35 12.84 0.23
N GLU A 207 -39.88 13.45 1.29
CA GLU A 207 -40.17 12.84 2.58
C GLU A 207 -40.93 11.52 2.33
N ILE A 208 -40.30 10.36 2.56
CA ILE A 208 -41.01 9.07 2.50
C ILE A 208 -41.93 9.01 3.73
N LYS A 209 -43.07 9.69 3.66
CA LYS A 209 -44.17 9.54 4.62
C LYS A 209 -44.96 8.28 4.25
N ASN A 210 -44.83 7.27 5.12
CA ASN A 210 -45.85 6.26 5.43
C ASN A 210 -46.48 5.48 4.25
N LEU A 211 -45.80 4.43 3.79
CA LEU A 211 -46.48 3.23 3.32
C LEU A 211 -46.39 2.16 4.41
N GLY A 212 -47.44 2.03 5.23
CA GLY A 212 -47.49 0.97 6.24
C GLY A 212 -48.51 1.13 7.36
N SER A 213 -49.76 1.53 7.07
CA SER A 213 -50.88 1.22 7.97
C SER A 213 -52.19 1.05 7.18
N GLY A 214 -52.17 0.10 6.24
CA GLY A 214 -53.39 -0.44 5.64
C GLY A 214 -54.02 -1.47 6.58
N ARG A 215 -55.10 -1.06 7.23
CA ARG A 215 -56.00 -1.83 8.10
C ARG A 215 -56.23 -3.28 7.62
N LEU A 216 -55.99 -4.24 8.53
CA LEU A 216 -56.80 -5.46 8.60
C LEU A 216 -57.87 -5.20 9.66
N ASN A 217 -59.12 -5.17 9.22
CA ASN A 217 -60.30 -5.20 10.08
C ASN A 217 -60.99 -6.56 9.89
N PRO A 218 -61.80 -6.99 10.88
CA PRO A 218 -61.84 -8.34 11.45
C PRO A 218 -62.45 -9.42 10.55
#